data_AF-A0A015IVM2-F1
#
_entry.id   AF-A0A015IVM2-F1
#
_cell.length_a   1.000
_cell.length_b   1.000
_cell.length_c   1.000
_cell.angle_alpha   90.00
_cell.angle_beta   90.00
_cell.angle_gamma   90.00
#
_symmetry.space_group_name_H-M   'P 1'
#
loop_
_entity.id
_entity.type
_entity.pdbx_description
1 polymer ?
#
loop_
_entity_poly.entity_id
_entity_poly.type
_entity_poly.pdbx_seq_one_letter_code
_entity_poly.pdbx_strand_id
1 'polypeptide(L)'
;MAEDTRAPVAPTSGTSETSKRPEPVIDEPETCKSPKSIKSSNEVLSTILLARQEREECLRKWAIDYGQDPDVFVTITEKDIRLSHEYRDRMMSDADAIDFAKEDGMNVNDIFYMSRRERLISEEIYLCNFENACKLRTYVYDDEEWQKGISILQENGHLW
;
A
#
# COMPACT_ATOMS: atom_id res chain seq x y z
N MET A 1 -19.60 57.05 -33.77
CA MET A 1 -18.57 58.10 -33.65
C MET A 1 -18.10 58.12 -32.21
N ALA A 2 -16.89 57.61 -31.99
CA ALA A 2 -15.92 57.90 -30.91
C ALA A 2 -14.99 56.70 -30.79
N GLU A 3 -13.95 56.66 -31.63
CA GLU A 3 -12.74 55.89 -31.38
C GLU A 3 -11.95 56.63 -30.30
N ASP A 4 -11.48 55.92 -29.26
CA ASP A 4 -10.35 56.40 -28.48
C ASP A 4 -9.29 55.31 -28.37
N THR A 5 -8.08 55.77 -28.63
CA THR A 5 -6.85 55.05 -28.88
C THR A 5 -6.01 55.10 -27.63
N ARG A 6 -5.49 53.97 -27.15
CA ARG A 6 -4.14 53.92 -26.55
C ARG A 6 -3.59 52.50 -26.48
N ALA A 7 -2.33 52.43 -26.92
CA ALA A 7 -1.50 51.26 -27.18
C ALA A 7 -0.89 50.66 -25.88
N PRO A 8 -0.16 49.51 -25.96
CA PRO A 8 0.10 48.62 -24.84
C PRO A 8 1.39 48.97 -24.08
N VAL A 9 1.43 48.64 -22.79
CA VAL A 9 2.65 48.67 -21.97
C VAL A 9 3.00 47.24 -21.53
N ALA A 10 4.22 46.83 -21.85
CA ALA A 10 4.82 45.53 -21.56
C ALA A 10 5.34 45.45 -20.09
N PRO A 11 5.74 44.26 -19.60
CA PRO A 11 5.66 43.87 -18.18
C PRO A 11 6.88 44.29 -17.37
N THR A 12 6.68 44.66 -16.10
CA THR A 12 7.76 44.86 -15.13
C THR A 12 7.91 43.62 -14.26
N SER A 13 9.10 43.03 -14.38
CA SER A 13 9.67 41.94 -13.60
C SER A 13 9.56 42.20 -12.09
N GLY A 14 8.74 41.41 -11.39
CA GLY A 14 8.72 41.31 -9.94
C GLY A 14 9.53 40.09 -9.50
N THR A 15 10.75 40.33 -9.04
CA THR A 15 11.63 39.34 -8.41
C THR A 15 10.95 38.83 -7.13
N SER A 16 10.44 37.61 -7.13
CA SER A 16 9.97 36.95 -5.90
C SER A 16 11.18 36.48 -5.10
N GLU A 17 11.27 37.00 -3.88
CA GLU A 17 12.32 36.72 -2.91
C GLU A 17 12.49 35.21 -2.65
N THR A 18 13.75 34.78 -2.69
CA THR A 18 14.22 33.48 -2.27
C THR A 18 13.95 33.28 -0.78
N SER A 19 12.84 32.61 -0.44
CA SER A 19 12.64 32.07 0.90
C SER A 19 13.68 30.96 1.13
N LYS A 20 14.76 31.29 1.83
CA LYS A 20 15.70 30.29 2.35
C LYS A 20 14.96 29.46 3.40
N ARG A 21 14.44 28.31 2.99
CA ARG A 21 14.02 27.24 3.90
C ARG A 21 15.26 26.75 4.66
N PRO A 22 15.28 26.75 6.00
CA PRO A 22 16.34 26.08 6.75
C PRO A 22 16.29 24.58 6.43
N GLU A 23 17.44 23.99 6.09
CA GLU A 23 17.58 22.54 5.96
C GLU A 23 17.20 21.87 7.30
N PRO A 24 16.37 20.81 7.29
CA PRO A 24 16.10 20.06 8.49
C PRO A 24 17.39 19.33 8.89
N VAL A 25 17.87 19.63 10.10
CA VAL A 25 18.92 18.86 10.76
C VAL A 25 18.41 17.43 10.86
N ILE A 26 19.05 16.53 10.13
CA ILE A 26 18.81 15.09 10.23
C ILE A 26 19.44 14.69 11.56
N ASP A 27 18.62 14.56 12.60
CA ASP A 27 19.06 13.87 13.81
C ASP A 27 19.44 12.44 13.41
N GLU A 28 20.64 12.06 13.82
CA GLU A 28 21.23 10.74 13.66
C GLU A 28 20.22 9.67 14.13
N PRO A 29 20.05 8.53 13.44
CA PRO A 29 19.05 7.56 13.85
C PRO A 29 19.44 7.00 15.22
N GLU A 30 18.64 7.35 16.23
CA GLU A 30 18.71 6.72 17.54
C GLU A 30 18.66 5.21 17.35
N THR A 31 19.79 4.56 17.67
CA THR A 31 19.94 3.11 17.59
C THR A 31 18.78 2.40 18.27
N CYS A 32 17.98 1.66 17.50
CA CYS A 32 16.95 0.77 18.03
C CYS A 32 17.61 -0.17 19.05
N LYS A 33 17.25 -0.02 20.33
CA LYS A 33 17.63 -0.97 21.37
C LYS A 33 17.04 -2.33 20.99
N SER A 34 17.90 -3.22 20.52
CA SER A 34 17.54 -4.58 20.11
C SER A 34 16.96 -5.36 21.30
N PRO A 35 15.77 -5.98 21.19
CA PRO A 35 15.28 -6.90 22.20
C PRO A 35 16.15 -8.16 22.19
N LYS A 36 16.47 -8.67 23.38
CA LYS A 36 17.26 -9.88 23.59
C LYS A 36 16.59 -11.11 22.96
N SER A 37 17.12 -11.54 21.81
CA SER A 37 17.44 -12.93 21.44
C SER A 37 17.89 -12.89 19.98
N ILE A 38 19.20 -12.80 19.74
CA ILE A 38 19.74 -12.72 18.37
C ILE A 38 19.72 -14.13 17.80
N LYS A 39 18.55 -14.54 17.29
CA LYS A 39 18.48 -15.46 16.15
C LYS A 39 19.43 -14.86 15.10
N SER A 40 20.38 -15.63 14.59
CA SER A 40 21.42 -15.05 13.73
C SER A 40 20.75 -14.33 12.55
N SER A 41 21.25 -13.16 12.14
CA SER A 41 20.63 -12.37 11.05
C SER A 41 20.40 -13.21 9.79
N ASN A 42 21.30 -14.16 9.51
CA ASN A 42 21.18 -15.11 8.40
C ASN A 42 19.97 -16.06 8.52
N GLU A 43 19.66 -16.52 9.73
CA GLU A 43 18.51 -17.39 10.00
C GLU A 43 17.19 -16.63 9.82
N VAL A 44 17.11 -15.38 10.30
CA VAL A 44 15.93 -14.51 10.13
C VAL A 44 15.68 -14.20 8.66
N LEU A 45 16.73 -13.83 7.91
CA LEU A 45 16.62 -13.58 6.48
C LEU A 45 16.21 -14.83 5.70
N SER A 46 16.75 -16.00 6.07
CA SER A 46 16.36 -17.27 5.45
C SER A 46 14.88 -17.58 5.67
N THR A 47 14.34 -17.33 6.87
CA THR A 47 12.91 -17.52 7.14
C THR A 47 12.01 -16.54 6.39
N ILE A 48 12.44 -15.29 6.22
CA ILE A 48 11.69 -14.28 5.45
C ILE A 48 11.63 -14.66 3.97
N LEU A 49 12.78 -15.05 3.39
CA LEU A 49 12.85 -15.48 1.99
C LEU A 49 11.99 -16.72 1.73
N LEU A 50 12.01 -17.69 2.65
CA LEU A 50 11.18 -18.88 2.56
C LEU A 50 9.68 -18.51 2.62
N ALA A 51 9.27 -17.71 3.59
CA ALA A 51 7.88 -17.27 3.71
C ALA A 51 7.40 -16.51 2.48
N ARG A 52 8.25 -15.66 1.90
CA ARG A 52 7.95 -14.93 0.66
C ARG A 52 7.78 -15.87 -0.53
N GLN A 53 8.64 -16.88 -0.65
CA GLN A 53 8.51 -17.90 -1.70
C GLN A 53 7.21 -18.69 -1.55
N GLU A 54 6.87 -19.11 -0.33
CA GLU A 54 5.61 -19.82 -0.04
C GLU A 54 4.37 -18.97 -0.41
N ARG A 55 4.37 -17.67 -0.08
CA ARG A 55 3.29 -16.76 -0.49
C ARG A 55 3.20 -16.59 -2.00
N GLU A 56 4.33 -16.43 -2.69
CA GLU A 56 4.33 -16.33 -4.16
C GLU A 56 3.77 -17.60 -4.81
N GLU A 57 4.17 -18.79 -4.33
CA GLU A 57 3.64 -20.07 -4.80
C GLU A 57 2.11 -20.18 -4.59
N CYS A 58 1.62 -19.74 -3.43
CA CYS A 58 0.19 -19.65 -3.16
C CYS A 58 -0.53 -18.72 -4.14
N LEU A 59 0.01 -17.52 -4.43
CA LEU A 59 -0.59 -16.59 -5.40
C LEU A 59 -0.59 -17.15 -6.81
N ARG A 60 0.49 -17.82 -7.24
CA ARG A 60 0.57 -18.49 -8.55
C ARG A 60 -0.46 -19.59 -8.68
N LYS A 61 -0.65 -20.40 -7.63
CA LYS A 61 -1.68 -21.44 -7.61
C LYS A 61 -3.08 -20.84 -7.74
N TRP A 62 -3.37 -19.78 -6.99
CA TRP A 62 -4.63 -19.04 -7.12
C TRP A 62 -4.86 -18.51 -8.53
N ALA A 63 -3.84 -17.95 -9.18
CA ALA A 63 -3.95 -17.50 -10.55
C ALA A 63 -4.35 -18.65 -11.50
N ILE A 64 -3.67 -19.81 -11.39
CA ILE A 64 -3.96 -21.00 -12.20
C ILE A 64 -5.39 -21.51 -11.97
N ASP A 65 -5.81 -21.65 -10.70
CA ASP A 65 -7.14 -22.15 -10.33
C ASP A 65 -8.28 -21.28 -10.90
N TYR A 66 -7.99 -20.00 -11.16
CA TYR A 66 -8.94 -19.02 -11.69
C TYR A 66 -8.67 -18.64 -13.15
N GLY A 67 -7.80 -19.37 -13.86
CA GLY A 67 -7.51 -19.16 -15.28
C GLY A 67 -6.82 -17.83 -15.59
N GLN A 68 -6.14 -17.24 -14.60
CA GLN A 68 -5.30 -16.05 -14.77
C GLN A 68 -3.86 -16.46 -15.03
N ASP A 69 -3.12 -15.60 -15.72
CA ASP A 69 -1.68 -15.81 -15.95
C ASP A 69 -0.92 -15.63 -14.61
N PRO A 70 -0.23 -16.67 -14.11
CA PRO A 70 0.42 -16.62 -12.81
C PRO A 70 1.58 -15.61 -12.76
N ASP A 71 2.31 -15.42 -13.85
CA ASP A 71 3.43 -14.46 -13.90
C ASP A 71 2.91 -13.02 -13.85
N VAL A 72 1.85 -12.72 -14.60
CA VAL A 72 1.18 -11.42 -14.56
C VAL A 72 0.52 -11.19 -13.19
N PHE A 73 -0.06 -12.23 -12.60
CA PHE A 73 -0.77 -12.13 -11.33
C PHE A 73 0.15 -11.71 -10.18
N VAL A 74 1.28 -12.40 -10.00
CA VAL A 74 2.22 -12.16 -8.88
C VAL A 74 3.11 -10.93 -9.09
N THR A 75 3.19 -10.42 -10.31
CA THR A 75 3.99 -9.22 -10.59
C THR A 75 3.35 -7.99 -9.96
N ILE A 76 4.01 -7.44 -8.93
CA ILE A 76 3.67 -6.12 -8.38
C ILE A 76 4.06 -5.06 -9.40
N THR A 77 3.06 -4.36 -9.93
CA THR A 77 3.25 -3.30 -10.92
C THR A 77 3.44 -1.94 -10.26
N GLU A 78 3.96 -0.96 -11.01
CA GLU A 78 4.04 0.43 -10.54
C GLU A 78 2.66 0.99 -10.16
N LYS A 79 1.60 0.57 -10.87
CA LYS A 79 0.22 0.92 -10.52
C LYS A 79 -0.13 0.41 -9.12
N ASP A 80 0.20 -0.85 -8.82
CA ASP A 80 -0.10 -1.45 -7.52
C ASP A 80 0.62 -0.69 -6.39
N ILE A 81 1.89 -0.30 -6.60
CA ILE A 81 2.64 0.51 -5.63
C ILE A 81 1.99 1.89 -5.44
N ARG A 82 1.64 2.56 -6.54
CA ARG A 82 1.03 3.90 -6.51
C ARG A 82 -0.34 3.90 -5.83
N LEU A 83 -1.12 2.84 -6.02
CA LEU A 83 -2.46 2.69 -5.46
C LEU A 83 -2.47 1.97 -4.10
N SER A 84 -1.33 1.53 -3.58
CA SER A 84 -1.26 0.75 -2.33
C SER A 84 -1.95 1.43 -1.15
N HIS A 85 -1.90 2.77 -1.08
CA HIS A 85 -2.64 3.55 -0.09
C HIS A 85 -4.16 3.42 -0.24
N GLU A 86 -4.66 3.56 -1.48
CA GLU A 86 -6.09 3.44 -1.76
C GLU A 86 -6.57 2.00 -1.60
N TYR A 87 -5.73 1.01 -1.92
CA TYR A 87 -6.00 -0.39 -1.66
C TYR A 87 -6.15 -0.70 -0.18
N ARG A 88 -5.38 -0.03 0.70
CA ARG A 88 -5.58 -0.14 2.14
C ARG A 88 -6.98 0.33 2.56
N ASP A 89 -7.36 1.54 2.18
CA ASP A 89 -8.65 2.12 2.58
C ASP A 89 -9.83 1.29 2.05
N ARG A 90 -9.71 0.79 0.82
CA ARG A 90 -10.74 -0.07 0.20
C ARG A 90 -10.79 -1.46 0.81
N MET A 91 -9.68 -2.04 1.24
CA MET A 91 -9.68 -3.32 1.95
C MET A 91 -10.35 -3.22 3.31
N MET A 92 -10.24 -2.08 4.02
CA MET A 92 -11.04 -1.86 5.23
C MET A 92 -12.53 -1.81 4.91
N SER A 93 -12.90 -1.12 3.83
CA SER A 93 -14.28 -1.07 3.36
C SER A 93 -14.80 -2.46 2.97
N ASP A 94 -13.97 -3.28 2.34
CA ASP A 94 -14.28 -4.68 2.01
C ASP A 94 -14.44 -5.53 3.28
N ALA A 95 -13.57 -5.33 4.28
CA ALA A 95 -13.70 -6.02 5.57
C ALA A 95 -15.03 -5.70 6.26
N ASP A 96 -15.43 -4.43 6.30
CA ASP A 96 -16.72 -4.01 6.85
C ASP A 96 -17.91 -4.55 6.03
N ALA A 97 -17.76 -4.65 4.71
CA ALA A 97 -18.79 -5.16 3.82
C ALA A 97 -19.10 -6.65 4.05
N ILE A 98 -18.19 -7.43 4.63
CA ILE A 98 -18.43 -8.84 4.97
C ILE A 98 -19.56 -8.99 5.97
N ASP A 99 -19.55 -8.18 7.03
CA ASP A 99 -20.56 -8.26 8.08
C ASP A 99 -21.93 -7.83 7.54
N PHE A 100 -21.95 -6.79 6.72
CA PHE A 100 -23.16 -6.34 6.02
C PHE A 100 -23.73 -7.42 5.09
N ALA A 101 -22.87 -8.04 4.27
CA ALA A 101 -23.28 -9.10 3.35
C ALA A 101 -23.84 -10.34 4.08
N LYS A 102 -23.26 -10.69 5.23
CA LYS A 102 -23.76 -11.80 6.07
C LYS A 102 -25.15 -11.55 6.62
N GLU A 103 -25.43 -10.32 7.05
CA GLU A 103 -26.74 -9.95 7.60
C GLU A 103 -27.84 -10.06 6.55
N ASP A 104 -27.58 -9.56 5.34
CA ASP A 104 -28.55 -9.52 4.24
C ASP A 104 -28.54 -10.76 3.35
N GLY A 105 -27.68 -11.76 3.63
CA GLY A 105 -27.55 -12.98 2.84
C GLY A 105 -27.04 -12.73 1.41
N MET A 106 -26.29 -11.65 1.21
CA MET A 106 -25.73 -11.26 -0.09
C MET A 106 -24.40 -11.96 -0.36
N ASN A 107 -24.08 -12.12 -1.65
CA ASN A 107 -22.75 -12.58 -2.03
C ASN A 107 -21.74 -11.43 -1.83
N VAL A 108 -20.81 -11.65 -0.89
CA VAL A 108 -19.76 -10.70 -0.54
C VAL A 108 -18.96 -10.24 -1.77
N ASN A 109 -18.69 -11.14 -2.72
CA ASN A 109 -17.89 -10.80 -3.91
C ASN A 109 -18.58 -9.80 -4.84
N ASP A 110 -19.91 -9.66 -4.74
CA ASP A 110 -20.67 -8.69 -5.55
C ASP A 110 -20.64 -7.29 -4.92
N ILE A 111 -20.22 -7.18 -3.66
CA ILE A 111 -20.20 -5.92 -2.89
C ILE A 111 -18.79 -5.34 -2.79
N PHE A 112 -17.76 -6.19 -2.87
CA PHE A 112 -16.38 -5.75 -2.73
C PHE A 112 -15.97 -4.67 -3.73
N TYR A 113 -15.30 -3.64 -3.22
CA TYR A 113 -14.69 -2.56 -3.97
C TYR A 113 -13.42 -3.01 -4.70
N MET A 114 -12.76 -4.07 -4.21
CA MET A 114 -11.53 -4.59 -4.79
C MET A 114 -11.72 -5.94 -5.43
N SER A 115 -10.99 -6.15 -6.52
CA SER A 115 -10.80 -7.49 -7.04
C SER A 115 -9.95 -8.33 -6.08
N ARG A 116 -10.08 -9.66 -6.18
CA ARG A 116 -9.27 -10.58 -5.37
C ARG A 116 -7.77 -10.37 -5.57
N ARG A 117 -7.31 -10.10 -6.81
CA ARG A 117 -5.90 -9.78 -7.09
C ARG A 117 -5.46 -8.54 -6.33
N GLU A 118 -6.24 -7.47 -6.39
CA GLU A 118 -5.85 -6.20 -5.74
C GLU A 118 -5.75 -6.37 -4.22
N ARG A 119 -6.64 -7.14 -3.59
CA ARG A 119 -6.53 -7.44 -2.15
C ARG A 119 -5.27 -8.22 -1.82
N LEU A 120 -5.01 -9.31 -2.56
CA LEU A 120 -3.83 -10.15 -2.36
C LEU A 120 -2.51 -9.40 -2.61
N ILE A 121 -2.47 -8.55 -3.64
CA ILE A 121 -1.29 -7.74 -3.95
C ILE A 121 -1.09 -6.62 -2.93
N SER A 122 -2.17 -6.01 -2.43
CA SER A 122 -2.09 -5.02 -1.35
C SER A 122 -1.51 -5.61 -0.07
N GLU A 123 -1.96 -6.80 0.31
CA GLU A 123 -1.41 -7.52 1.45
C GLU A 123 0.06 -7.93 1.23
N GLU A 124 0.42 -8.38 0.03
CA GLU A 124 1.82 -8.72 -0.30
C GLU A 124 2.73 -7.49 -0.27
N ILE A 125 2.28 -6.33 -0.77
CA ILE A 125 3.02 -5.06 -0.65
C ILE A 125 3.22 -4.70 0.83
N TYR A 126 2.19 -4.87 1.65
CA TYR A 126 2.28 -4.62 3.09
C TYR A 126 3.33 -5.53 3.73
N LEU A 127 3.27 -6.85 3.53
CA LEU A 127 4.25 -7.79 4.08
C LEU A 127 5.68 -7.49 3.59
N CYS A 128 5.85 -7.24 2.29
CA CYS A 128 7.13 -6.85 1.72
C CYS A 128 7.70 -5.58 2.39
N ASN A 129 6.87 -4.63 2.81
CA ASN A 129 7.34 -3.42 3.51
C ASN A 129 7.92 -3.75 4.89
N PHE A 130 7.30 -4.66 5.65
CA PHE A 130 7.83 -5.12 6.95
C PHE A 130 9.13 -5.91 6.80
N GLU A 131 9.20 -6.76 5.78
CA GLU A 131 10.38 -7.59 5.49
C GLU A 131 11.58 -6.75 5.02
N ASN A 132 11.34 -5.72 4.21
CA ASN A 132 12.41 -4.92 3.61
C ASN A 132 12.84 -3.71 4.45
N ALA A 133 12.09 -3.31 5.49
CA ALA A 133 12.36 -2.20 6.42
C ALA A 133 12.88 -0.87 5.82
N CYS A 134 12.77 -0.66 4.51
CA CYS A 134 13.32 0.49 3.81
C CYS A 134 12.38 0.90 2.68
N LYS A 135 11.65 1.98 2.94
CA LYS A 135 10.93 2.87 2.00
C LYS A 135 9.45 2.56 1.74
N LEU A 136 8.61 2.80 2.75
CA LEU A 136 7.41 3.63 2.55
C LEU A 136 7.30 4.60 3.74
N ARG A 137 6.75 5.79 3.51
CA ARG A 137 6.55 6.83 4.53
C ARG A 137 5.79 6.24 5.73
N THR A 138 6.26 6.54 6.94
CA THR A 138 5.53 6.35 8.20
C THR A 138 4.06 6.75 8.00
N TYR A 139 3.15 5.78 8.09
CA TYR A 139 1.72 5.98 7.87
C TYR A 139 1.01 6.34 9.18
N VAL A 140 -0.10 7.07 9.10
CA VAL A 140 -0.78 7.73 10.23
C VAL A 140 -1.98 6.93 10.77
N TYR A 141 -2.35 5.80 10.15
CA TYR A 141 -3.30 4.87 10.78
C TYR A 141 -2.61 4.09 11.89
N ASP A 142 -3.34 3.88 12.99
CA ASP A 142 -3.03 2.81 13.93
C ASP A 142 -3.05 1.48 13.16
N ASP A 143 -1.89 0.83 13.07
CA ASP A 143 -1.75 -0.44 12.35
C ASP A 143 -2.69 -1.53 12.89
N GLU A 144 -3.20 -1.38 14.11
CA GLU A 144 -4.17 -2.29 14.74
C GLU A 144 -5.50 -2.40 13.97
N GLU A 145 -6.08 -1.30 13.52
CA GLU A 145 -7.37 -1.32 12.80
C GLU A 145 -7.22 -2.02 11.45
N TRP A 146 -6.12 -1.73 10.76
CA TRP A 146 -5.77 -2.40 9.51
C TRP A 146 -5.52 -3.89 9.70
N GLN A 147 -4.74 -4.26 10.71
CA GLN A 147 -4.49 -5.67 11.05
C GLN A 147 -5.80 -6.41 11.37
N LYS A 148 -6.75 -5.75 12.04
CA LYS A 148 -8.09 -6.30 12.27
C LYS A 148 -8.85 -6.52 10.96
N GLY A 149 -8.83 -5.56 10.04
CA GLY A 149 -9.43 -5.72 8.71
C GLY A 149 -8.81 -6.86 7.90
N ILE A 150 -7.48 -6.99 7.93
CA ILE A 150 -6.77 -8.14 7.33
C ILE A 150 -7.23 -9.45 7.96
N SER A 151 -7.32 -9.51 9.30
CA SER A 151 -7.75 -10.70 10.02
C SER A 151 -9.18 -11.12 9.61
N ILE A 152 -10.10 -10.16 9.50
CA ILE A 152 -11.47 -10.40 9.02
C ILE A 152 -11.43 -10.99 7.59
N LEU A 153 -10.65 -10.42 6.69
CA LEU A 153 -10.57 -10.90 5.31
C LEU A 153 -9.94 -12.31 5.22
N GLN A 154 -8.92 -12.62 6.03
CA GLN A 154 -8.30 -13.95 6.12
C GLN A 154 -9.26 -14.99 6.70
N GLU A 155 -9.92 -14.70 7.82
CA GLU A 155 -10.89 -15.60 8.46
C GLU A 155 -12.05 -15.97 7.54
N ASN A 156 -12.41 -15.09 6.61
CA ASN A 156 -13.46 -15.31 5.62
C ASN A 156 -12.94 -15.82 4.25
N GLY A 157 -11.66 -16.17 4.15
CA GLY A 157 -11.07 -16.80 2.96
C GLY A 157 -10.97 -15.87 1.74
N HIS A 158 -10.96 -14.56 1.96
CA HIS A 158 -10.82 -13.54 0.91
C HIS A 158 -9.37 -13.10 0.66
N LEU A 159 -8.45 -13.59 1.51
CA LEU A 159 -7.00 -13.50 1.40
C LEU A 159 -6.39 -14.92 1.39
N TRP A 160 -5.13 -15.09 1.85
CA TRP A 160 -4.46 -16.39 2.00
C TRP A 160 -4.80 -17.10 3.32
#